data_AF-A0A373TCA8-F1
#
_entry.id   AF-A0A373TCA8-F1
#
_cell.length_a   1.000
_cell.length_b   1.000
_cell.length_c   1.000
_cell.angle_alpha   90.00
_cell.angle_beta   90.00
_cell.angle_gamma   90.00
#
_symmetry.space_group_name_H-M   'P 1'
#
loop_
_entity.id
_entity.type
_entity.pdbx_description
1 polymer ?
#
loop_
_entity_poly.entity_id
_entity_poly.type
_entity_poly.pdbx_seq_one_letter_code
_entity_poly.pdbx_strand_id
1 'polypeptide(L)' 'MSINTTVNKLATRSGLTQSTVENIMSGKTKNPKLKTLHRLAIGLDMTVSELLDFPEMNNTAFEDE' A
#
# COMPACT_ATOMS: atom_id res chain seq x y z
N MET A 1 2.05 -15.13 -7.16
CA MET A 1 3.23 -14.30 -7.49
C MET A 1 3.87 -13.89 -6.17
N SER A 2 5.04 -14.43 -5.80
CA SER A 2 5.67 -14.13 -4.50
C SER A 2 6.63 -12.95 -4.66
N ILE A 3 6.27 -11.80 -4.09
CA ILE A 3 7.08 -10.58 -4.18
C ILE A 3 8.20 -10.65 -3.12
N ASN A 4 9.40 -11.10 -3.50
CA ASN A 4 10.58 -11.00 -2.64
C ASN A 4 11.30 -9.67 -2.92
N THR A 5 10.91 -8.61 -2.21
CA THR A 5 11.50 -7.26 -2.33
C THR A 5 11.67 -6.66 -0.96
N THR A 6 12.82 -6.02 -0.72
CA THR A 6 13.08 -5.30 0.52
C THR A 6 12.23 -4.03 0.58
N VAL A 7 11.83 -3.62 1.79
CA VAL A 7 11.04 -2.39 2.02
C VAL A 7 11.71 -1.16 1.39
N ASN A 8 13.04 -1.10 1.44
CA ASN A 8 13.83 -0.07 0.78
C ASN A 8 13.62 -0.01 -0.73
N LYS A 9 13.67 -1.16 -1.41
CA LYS A 9 13.51 -1.22 -2.86
C LYS A 9 12.08 -0.85 -3.26
N LEU A 10 11.07 -1.23 -2.48
CA LEU A 10 9.68 -0.78 -2.70
C LEU A 10 9.54 0.73 -2.51
N ALA A 11 10.14 1.30 -1.47
CA ALA A 11 10.11 2.73 -1.20
C ALA A 11 10.70 3.54 -2.36
N THR A 12 11.86 3.13 -2.87
CA THR A 12 12.49 3.75 -4.05
C THR A 12 11.59 3.68 -5.28
N ARG A 13 11.03 2.50 -5.61
CA ARG A 13 10.14 2.35 -6.79
C ARG A 13 8.83 3.13 -6.64
N SER A 14 8.33 3.29 -5.42
CA SER A 14 7.09 4.00 -5.13
C SER A 14 7.26 5.52 -5.04
N GLY A 15 8.51 6.03 -5.04
CA GLY A 15 8.77 7.45 -4.73
C GLY A 15 8.31 7.85 -3.33
N LEU A 16 8.45 6.93 -2.36
CA LEU A 16 8.11 7.10 -0.95
C LEU A 16 9.37 6.96 -0.10
N THR A 17 9.34 7.51 1.12
CA THR A 17 10.41 7.23 2.09
C THR A 17 10.27 5.81 2.63
N GLN A 18 11.39 5.19 3.03
CA GLN A 18 11.37 3.90 3.71
C GLN A 18 10.41 3.92 4.92
N SER A 19 10.50 4.95 5.76
CA SER A 19 9.63 5.13 6.93
C SER A 19 8.14 5.20 6.59
N THR A 20 7.77 5.77 5.43
CA THR A 20 6.37 5.81 4.98
C THR A 20 5.89 4.40 4.65
N VAL A 21 6.69 3.63 3.91
CA VAL A 21 6.34 2.25 3.56
C VAL A 21 6.29 1.37 4.82
N GLU A 22 7.24 1.51 5.74
CA GLU A 22 7.24 0.79 7.02
C GLU A 22 6.02 1.10 7.87
N ASN A 23 5.63 2.38 7.97
CA ASN A 23 4.46 2.78 8.74
C ASN A 23 3.16 2.23 8.16
N ILE A 24 3.07 2.10 6.83
CA ILE A 24 1.93 1.49 6.15
C ILE A 24 1.92 -0.04 6.40
N MET A 25 3.04 -0.72 6.16
CA MET A 25 3.16 -2.17 6.33
C MET A 25 2.97 -2.62 7.78
N SER A 26 3.35 -1.78 8.76
CA SER A 26 3.13 -2.04 10.19
C SER A 26 1.77 -1.57 10.72
N GLY A 27 0.90 -1.01 9.87
CA GLY A 27 -0.43 -0.53 10.29
C GLY A 27 -0.41 0.69 11.22
N LYS A 28 0.73 1.39 11.34
CA LYS A 28 0.85 2.68 12.05
C LYS A 28 0.12 3.80 11.30
N THR A 29 0.16 3.75 9.97
CA THR A 29 -0.67 4.63 9.14
C THR A 29 -2.07 4.04 9.02
N LYS A 30 -3.03 4.59 9.77
CA LYS A 30 -4.42 4.13 9.79
C LYS A 30 -5.23 4.53 8.56
N ASN A 31 -4.97 5.71 8.02
CA ASN A 31 -5.71 6.25 6.88
C ASN A 31 -4.75 6.77 5.78
N PRO A 32 -4.11 5.87 5.02
CA PRO A 32 -3.28 6.27 3.89
C PRO A 32 -4.14 6.91 2.80
N LYS A 33 -3.74 8.09 2.31
CA LYS A 33 -4.44 8.76 1.20
C LYS A 33 -4.36 7.93 -0.08
N LEU A 34 -5.33 8.08 -0.97
CA LEU A 34 -5.35 7.42 -2.29
C LEU A 34 -4.05 7.66 -3.09
N LYS A 35 -3.47 8.86 -3.03
CA LYS A 35 -2.18 9.17 -3.67
C LYS A 35 -1.03 8.26 -3.18
N THR A 36 -1.04 7.89 -1.91
CA THR A 36 -0.05 7.00 -1.31
C THR A 36 -0.26 5.56 -1.79
N LEU A 37 -1.52 5.10 -1.82
CA LEU A 37 -1.87 3.78 -2.37
C LEU A 37 -1.48 3.68 -3.85
N HIS A 38 -1.74 4.73 -4.64
CA HIS A 38 -1.31 4.80 -6.04
C HIS A 38 0.21 4.71 -6.21
N ARG A 39 0.98 5.38 -5.35
CA ARG A 39 2.43 5.28 -5.38
C ARG A 39 2.94 3.87 -5.08
N LEU A 40 2.33 3.20 -4.10
CA LEU A 40 2.64 1.80 -3.78
C LEU A 40 2.29 0.87 -4.94
N ALA A 41 1.13 1.06 -5.58
CA ALA A 41 0.72 0.28 -6.74
C ALA A 41 1.73 0.41 -7.90
N ILE A 42 2.17 1.64 -8.23
CA ILE A 42 3.25 1.87 -9.20
C ILE A 42 4.53 1.12 -8.79
N GLY A 43 4.93 1.19 -7.51
CA GLY A 43 6.12 0.52 -7.01
C GLY A 43 6.08 -1.01 -7.12
N LEU A 44 4.86 -1.57 -7.13
CA LEU A 44 4.56 -2.99 -7.28
C LEU A 44 4.25 -3.40 -8.74
N ASP A 45 4.31 -2.46 -9.68
CA ASP A 45 4.02 -2.67 -11.10
C ASP A 45 2.57 -3.14 -11.37
N MET A 46 1.62 -2.49 -10.67
CA MET A 46 0.19 -2.79 -10.78
C MET A 46 -0.66 -1.52 -10.65
N THR A 47 -1.94 -1.66 -10.94
CA THR A 47 -2.97 -0.63 -10.73
C THR A 47 -3.43 -0.58 -9.27
N VAL A 48 -4.06 0.54 -8.88
CA VAL A 48 -4.66 0.66 -7.53
C VAL A 48 -5.80 -0.34 -7.34
N SER A 49 -6.55 -0.66 -8.40
CA SER A 49 -7.61 -1.67 -8.35
C SER A 49 -7.04 -3.04 -8.02
N GLU A 50 -5.95 -3.46 -8.67
CA GLU A 50 -5.29 -4.74 -8.36
C GLU A 50 -4.69 -4.76 -6.95
N LEU A 51 -4.15 -3.64 -6.47
CA LEU A 51 -3.63 -3.52 -5.10
C LEU A 51 -4.73 -3.71 -4.04
N LEU A 52 -5.97 -3.30 -4.35
CA LEU A 52 -7.11 -3.35 -3.43
C LEU A 52 -8.07 -4.51 -3.74
N ASP A 53 -7.73 -5.39 -4.67
CA ASP A 53 -8.55 -6.52 -5.08
C ASP A 53 -8.39 -7.70 -4.11
N PHE A 54 -9.02 -7.59 -2.94
CA PHE A 54 -9.07 -8.66 -1.93
C PHE A 54 -10.46 -8.77 -1.29
N PRO A 55 -10.94 -9.99 -0.96
CA PRO A 55 -12.32 -10.23 -0.51
C PRO A 55 -12.76 -9.36 0.67
N GLU A 56 -11.85 -9.10 1.61
CA GLU A 56 -12.13 -8.32 2.82
C GLU A 56 -12.46 -6.86 2.49
N MET A 57 -11.94 -6.31 1.39
CA MET A 57 -12.24 -4.94 0.95
C MET A 57 -13.72 -4.75 0.58
N ASN A 58 -14.40 -5.81 0.13
CA ASN A 58 -15.82 -5.78 -0.21
C ASN A 58 -16.74 -5.91 1.00
N ASN A 59 -16.23 -6.47 2.11
CA ASN A 59 -17.01 -6.79 3.31
C ASN A 59 -16.72 -5.84 4.48
N THR A 60 -15.72 -4.96 4.34
CA THR A 60 -15.35 -4.00 5.37
C THR A 60 -16.15 -2.72 5.19
N ALA A 61 -17.06 -2.45 6.11
CA ALA A 61 -17.59 -1.11 6.31
C ALA A 61 -16.60 -0.34 7.19
N PHE A 62 -16.14 0.82 6.72
CA PHE A 62 -15.42 1.74 7.59
C PHE A 62 -16.47 2.32 8.55
N GLU A 63 -16.41 1.95 9.83
CA GLU A 63 -17.10 2.71 10.85
C GLU A 63 -16.51 4.12 10.82
N ASP A 64 -17.37 5.13 10.70
CA ASP A 64 -16.94 6.52 10.85
C ASP A 64 -16.26 6.65 12.22
N GLU A 65 -14.99 7.05 12.24
CA GLU A 65 -14.27 7.45 13.46
C GLU A 65 -14.73 8.84 13.91
#